data_AF-A0A831YRY1-F1
#
_entry.id   AF-A0A831YRY1-F1
#
_cell.length_a   1.000
_cell.length_b   1.000
_cell.length_c   1.000
_cell.angle_alpha   90.00
_cell.angle_beta   90.00
_cell.angle_gamma   90.00
#
_symmetry.space_group_name_H-M   'P 1'
#
loop_
_entity.id
_entity.type
_entity.pdbx_description
1 polymer ?
#
loop_
_entity_poly.entity_id
_entity_poly.type
_entity_poly.pdbx_seq_one_letter_code
_entity_poly.pdbx_strand_id
1 'polypeptide(L)'
;SDYDRRLNTCGGRAVEERRTRLISAARGLPRPADLLALAQQRLDLAVRGLPRLDDLTAPAERRFKEVAARLDAALQRNTDIHARDLLKVTARLSPDTLHRQRNDAGRRVGDLGKRLDLAARRVPERVAQHARLPALQDRMNNCAKRRLEHETNRLVGLDKLRLSLNPERPLELGFALVRKADGTIARSAGDLASGERVSLKFKAGERDAVIDGESSGVVPPPQPAPPPRPTPRPKPAASTDQGSLF
;
A
#
# COMPACT_ATOMS: atom_id res chain seq x y z
N SER A 1 -8.44 -24.41 158.47
CA SER A 1 -8.32 -23.04 159.01
C SER A 1 -9.46 -22.22 158.41
N ASP A 2 -10.26 -21.53 159.22
CA ASP A 2 -11.41 -20.72 158.74
C ASP A 2 -10.94 -19.44 158.00
N TYR A 3 -9.66 -19.09 158.17
CA TYR A 3 -9.00 -17.96 157.54
C TYR A 3 -8.86 -18.10 156.02
N ASP A 4 -8.44 -19.28 155.53
CA ASP A 4 -8.28 -19.55 154.09
C ASP A 4 -9.61 -19.48 153.33
N ARG A 5 -10.71 -19.89 153.98
CA ARG A 5 -12.05 -19.84 153.41
C ARG A 5 -12.54 -18.39 153.24
N ARG A 6 -12.27 -17.53 154.22
CA ARG A 6 -12.60 -16.09 154.14
C ARG A 6 -11.74 -15.37 153.10
N LEU A 7 -10.45 -15.68 153.02
CA LEU A 7 -9.54 -15.11 152.02
C LEU A 7 -10.01 -15.43 150.59
N ASN A 8 -10.36 -16.69 150.32
CA ASN A 8 -10.89 -17.13 149.03
C ASN A 8 -12.25 -16.50 148.70
N THR A 9 -13.11 -16.30 149.71
CA THR A 9 -14.42 -15.65 149.53
C THR A 9 -14.29 -14.16 149.22
N CYS A 10 -13.37 -13.45 149.90
CA CYS A 10 -13.06 -12.05 149.61
C CYS A 10 -12.40 -11.88 148.24
N GLY A 11 -11.48 -12.78 147.87
CA GLY A 11 -10.87 -12.82 146.54
C GLY A 11 -11.90 -13.06 145.42
N GLY A 12 -12.81 -14.02 145.62
CA GLY A 12 -13.92 -14.29 144.69
C GLY A 12 -14.85 -13.09 144.51
N ARG A 13 -15.20 -12.40 145.60
CA ARG A 13 -16.00 -11.16 145.53
C ARG A 13 -15.29 -10.03 144.78
N ALA A 14 -13.99 -9.84 144.99
CA ALA A 14 -13.22 -8.83 144.28
C ALA A 14 -13.13 -9.12 142.76
N VAL A 15 -13.06 -10.40 142.36
CA VAL A 15 -13.09 -10.81 140.96
C VAL A 15 -14.47 -10.58 140.34
N GLU A 16 -15.55 -10.94 141.04
CA GLU A 16 -16.92 -10.70 140.55
C GLU A 16 -17.27 -9.21 140.48
N GLU A 17 -16.78 -8.39 141.41
CA GLU A 17 -16.94 -6.94 141.37
C GLU A 17 -16.17 -6.32 140.19
N ARG A 18 -14.96 -6.81 139.88
CA ARG A 18 -14.23 -6.40 138.68
C ARG A 18 -14.92 -6.87 137.40
N ARG A 19 -15.47 -8.09 137.38
CA ARG A 19 -16.22 -8.64 136.25
C ARG A 19 -17.49 -7.85 135.97
N THR A 20 -18.25 -7.52 137.01
CA THR A 20 -19.46 -6.69 136.89
C THR A 20 -19.13 -5.26 136.41
N ARG A 21 -18.07 -4.63 136.93
CA ARG A 21 -17.58 -3.32 136.42
C ARG A 21 -17.13 -3.38 134.96
N LEU A 22 -16.46 -4.45 134.55
CA LEU A 22 -16.07 -4.64 133.15
C LEU A 22 -17.28 -4.86 132.24
N ILE A 23 -18.27 -5.65 132.66
CA ILE A 23 -19.50 -5.86 131.90
C ILE A 23 -20.32 -4.57 131.80
N SER A 24 -20.40 -3.77 132.87
CA SER A 24 -21.09 -2.47 132.84
C SER A 24 -20.36 -1.45 131.96
N ALA A 25 -19.02 -1.41 132.00
CA ALA A 25 -18.22 -0.55 131.13
C ALA A 25 -18.30 -0.99 129.65
N ALA A 26 -18.25 -2.30 129.39
CA ALA A 26 -18.37 -2.86 128.04
C ALA A 26 -19.76 -2.61 127.41
N ARG A 27 -20.82 -2.53 128.22
CA ARG A 27 -22.16 -2.13 127.76
C ARG A 27 -22.29 -0.64 127.44
N GLY A 28 -21.43 0.19 128.00
CA GLY A 28 -21.35 1.63 127.70
C GLY A 28 -20.52 1.94 126.45
N LEU A 29 -19.77 0.97 125.93
CA LEU A 29 -19.06 1.13 124.66
C LEU A 29 -20.05 1.00 123.48
N PRO A 30 -19.98 1.91 122.49
CA PRO A 30 -20.76 1.78 121.26
C PRO A 30 -20.40 0.48 120.55
N ARG A 31 -21.37 -0.12 119.85
CA ARG A 31 -21.08 -1.34 119.08
C ARG A 31 -20.09 -0.99 117.96
N PRO A 32 -19.18 -1.91 117.59
CA PRO A 32 -18.22 -1.66 116.52
C PRO A 32 -18.89 -1.30 115.18
N ALA A 33 -20.11 -1.78 114.95
CA ALA A 33 -20.92 -1.42 113.79
C ALA A 33 -21.30 0.08 113.78
N ASP A 34 -21.58 0.67 114.95
CA ASP A 34 -21.99 2.07 115.05
C ASP A 34 -20.82 3.03 114.75
N LEU A 35 -19.59 2.62 115.07
CA LEU A 35 -18.37 3.36 114.70
C LEU A 35 -18.14 3.36 113.18
N LEU A 36 -18.52 2.28 112.50
CA LEU A 36 -18.36 2.14 111.05
C LEU A 36 -19.54 2.69 110.24
N ALA A 37 -20.72 2.81 110.85
CA ALA A 37 -21.95 3.23 110.17
C ALA A 37 -21.80 4.58 109.45
N LEU A 38 -21.18 5.57 110.11
CA LEU A 38 -20.96 6.90 109.51
C LEU A 38 -19.91 6.87 108.39
N ALA A 39 -18.87 6.04 108.52
CA ALA A 39 -17.86 5.86 107.47
C ALA A 39 -18.45 5.14 106.24
N GLN A 40 -19.27 4.10 106.46
CA GLN A 40 -20.01 3.40 105.41
C GLN A 40 -20.99 4.33 104.70
N GLN A 41 -21.78 5.12 105.44
CA GLN A 41 -22.72 6.08 104.84
C GLN A 41 -22.01 7.13 103.99
N ARG A 42 -20.86 7.65 104.43
CA ARG A 42 -20.06 8.61 103.64
C ARG A 42 -19.49 7.96 102.37
N LEU A 43 -19.06 6.71 102.47
CA LEU A 43 -18.59 5.94 101.32
C LEU A 43 -19.72 5.70 100.33
N ASP A 44 -20.91 5.29 100.78
CA ASP A 44 -22.06 5.06 99.92
C ASP A 44 -22.50 6.34 99.19
N LEU A 45 -22.48 7.48 99.87
CA LEU A 45 -22.75 8.78 99.26
C LEU A 45 -21.68 9.16 98.23
N ALA A 46 -20.40 8.91 98.50
CA ALA A 46 -19.32 9.14 97.56
C ALA A 46 -19.44 8.23 96.33
N VAL A 47 -19.74 6.94 96.52
CA VAL A 47 -19.95 5.96 95.45
C VAL A 47 -21.15 6.33 94.59
N ARG A 48 -22.24 6.84 95.18
CA ARG A 48 -23.40 7.35 94.43
C ARG A 48 -23.10 8.63 93.66
N GLY A 49 -22.15 9.44 94.13
CA GLY A 49 -21.70 10.66 93.46
C GLY A 49 -20.71 10.42 92.32
N LEU A 50 -20.14 9.23 92.21
CA LEU A 50 -19.25 8.89 91.09
C LEU A 50 -20.07 8.68 89.81
N PRO A 51 -19.68 9.30 88.69
CA PRO A 51 -20.31 9.03 87.40
C PRO A 51 -20.14 7.55 87.05
N ARG A 52 -21.16 6.96 86.42
CA ARG A 52 -21.03 5.59 85.93
C ARG A 52 -19.97 5.56 84.83
N LEU A 53 -19.26 4.45 84.73
CA LEU A 53 -18.25 4.26 83.68
C LEU A 53 -18.83 4.51 82.29
N ASP A 54 -20.08 4.07 82.08
CA ASP A 54 -20.82 4.26 80.83
C ASP A 54 -21.02 5.73 80.47
N ASP A 55 -21.20 6.63 81.45
CA ASP A 55 -21.39 8.06 81.20
C ASP A 55 -20.09 8.72 80.73
N LEU A 56 -18.94 8.21 81.19
CA LEU A 56 -17.62 8.69 80.79
C LEU A 56 -17.24 8.19 79.39
N THR A 57 -17.64 6.97 79.00
CA THR A 57 -17.32 6.38 77.70
C THR A 57 -18.33 6.76 76.60
N ALA A 58 -19.59 7.04 76.96
CA ALA A 58 -20.65 7.43 76.02
C ALA A 58 -20.25 8.51 74.99
N PRO A 59 -19.58 9.64 75.34
CA PRO A 59 -19.18 10.62 74.33
C PRO A 59 -18.10 10.09 73.38
N ALA A 60 -17.17 9.27 73.86
CA ALA A 60 -16.13 8.66 73.04
C ALA A 60 -16.73 7.61 72.08
N GLU A 61 -17.65 6.77 72.57
CA GLU A 61 -18.37 5.81 71.74
C GLU A 61 -19.23 6.48 70.66
N ARG A 62 -19.91 7.58 70.99
CA ARG A 62 -20.69 8.36 70.00
C ARG A 62 -19.79 8.93 68.91
N ARG A 63 -18.67 9.56 69.28
CA ARG A 63 -17.68 10.10 68.32
C ARG A 63 -17.11 8.99 67.46
N PHE A 64 -16.76 7.86 68.05
CA PHE A 64 -16.25 6.70 67.30
C PHE A 64 -17.28 6.19 66.29
N LYS A 65 -18.54 6.01 66.71
CA LYS A 65 -19.64 5.59 65.82
C LYS A 65 -19.86 6.57 64.67
N GLU A 66 -19.80 7.88 64.93
CA GLU A 66 -19.94 8.90 63.89
C GLU A 66 -18.78 8.87 62.89
N VAL A 67 -17.54 8.80 63.38
CA VAL A 67 -16.35 8.73 62.52
C VAL A 67 -16.34 7.43 61.71
N ALA A 68 -16.68 6.29 62.33
CA ALA A 68 -16.80 5.01 61.65
C ALA A 68 -17.85 5.08 60.53
N ALA A 69 -19.05 5.61 60.80
CA ALA A 69 -20.09 5.75 59.79
C ALA A 69 -19.67 6.67 58.62
N ARG A 70 -18.93 7.76 58.91
CA ARG A 70 -18.40 8.65 57.87
C ARG A 70 -17.32 7.97 57.03
N LEU A 71 -16.47 7.17 57.66
CA LEU A 71 -15.42 6.40 56.98
C LEU A 71 -16.03 5.31 56.09
N ASP A 72 -17.01 4.56 56.59
CA ASP A 72 -17.73 3.54 55.82
C ASP A 72 -18.40 4.17 54.60
N ALA A 73 -19.10 5.29 54.78
CA ALA A 73 -19.74 6.01 53.67
C ALA A 73 -18.71 6.55 52.66
N ALA A 74 -17.55 7.02 53.12
CA ALA A 74 -16.49 7.50 52.24
C ALA A 74 -15.84 6.37 51.44
N LEU A 75 -15.58 5.22 52.07
CA LEU A 75 -15.04 4.03 51.42
C LEU A 75 -16.02 3.47 50.39
N GLN A 76 -17.31 3.35 50.73
CA GLN A 76 -18.35 2.91 49.80
C GLN A 76 -18.43 3.82 48.57
N ARG A 77 -18.40 5.15 48.78
CA ARG A 77 -18.38 6.12 47.66
C ARG A 77 -17.12 5.96 46.80
N ASN A 78 -15.96 5.76 47.42
CA ASN A 78 -14.71 5.59 46.69
C ASN A 78 -14.72 4.29 45.86
N THR A 79 -15.16 3.17 46.45
CA THR A 79 -15.30 1.90 45.74
C THR A 79 -16.30 2.02 44.59
N ASP A 80 -17.41 2.73 44.77
CA ASP A 80 -18.40 2.95 43.72
C ASP A 80 -17.85 3.80 42.57
N ILE A 81 -17.05 4.83 42.86
CA ILE A 81 -16.41 5.66 41.83
C ILE A 81 -15.46 4.80 41.00
N HIS A 82 -14.57 4.05 41.67
CA HIS A 82 -13.63 3.19 40.97
C HIS A 82 -14.31 2.04 40.21
N ALA A 83 -15.39 1.46 40.74
CA ALA A 83 -16.20 0.48 40.04
C ALA A 83 -16.82 1.06 38.76
N ARG A 84 -17.38 2.28 38.83
CA ARG A 84 -17.91 2.98 37.64
C ARG A 84 -16.82 3.28 36.62
N ASP A 85 -15.65 3.70 37.04
CA ASP A 85 -14.55 4.00 36.12
C ASP A 85 -13.98 2.75 35.46
N LEU A 86 -13.88 1.63 36.20
CA LEU A 86 -13.56 0.32 35.63
C LEU A 86 -14.62 -0.12 34.62
N LEU A 87 -15.90 0.09 34.89
CA LEU A 87 -16.97 -0.21 33.94
C LEU A 87 -16.87 0.63 32.66
N LYS A 88 -16.48 1.92 32.75
CA LYS A 88 -16.26 2.76 31.55
C LYS A 88 -15.11 2.26 30.69
N VAL A 89 -14.00 1.83 31.31
CA VAL A 89 -12.83 1.33 30.59
C VAL A 89 -13.12 -0.04 29.99
N THR A 90 -13.72 -0.95 30.75
CA THR A 90 -14.06 -2.30 30.28
C THR A 90 -15.14 -2.29 29.20
N ALA A 91 -16.12 -1.38 29.25
CA ALA A 91 -17.11 -1.19 28.18
C ALA A 91 -16.47 -0.80 26.84
N ARG A 92 -15.35 -0.06 26.87
CA ARG A 92 -14.59 0.28 25.65
C ARG A 92 -13.79 -0.90 25.11
N LEU A 93 -13.37 -1.80 26.00
CA LEU A 93 -12.65 -3.04 25.70
C LEU A 93 -13.59 -4.23 25.48
N SER A 94 -14.88 -3.99 25.22
CA SER A 94 -15.83 -5.05 24.91
C SER A 94 -15.32 -5.89 23.73
N PRO A 95 -15.44 -7.23 23.79
CA PRO A 95 -15.10 -8.09 22.66
C PRO A 95 -15.73 -7.62 21.36
N ASP A 96 -16.97 -7.12 21.41
CA ASP A 96 -17.69 -6.64 20.22
C ASP A 96 -17.04 -5.41 19.57
N THR A 97 -16.55 -4.45 20.36
CA THR A 97 -15.88 -3.25 19.80
C THR A 97 -14.55 -3.63 19.17
N LEU A 98 -13.79 -4.53 19.81
CA LEU A 98 -12.55 -5.09 19.28
C LEU A 98 -12.79 -5.90 17.99
N HIS A 99 -13.82 -6.75 17.97
CA HIS A 99 -14.21 -7.51 16.77
C HIS A 99 -14.62 -6.58 15.63
N ARG A 100 -15.41 -5.53 15.91
CA ARG A 100 -15.78 -4.52 14.91
C ARG A 100 -14.55 -3.80 14.36
N GLN A 101 -13.67 -3.31 15.24
CA GLN A 101 -12.44 -2.62 14.82
C GLN A 101 -11.53 -3.54 13.98
N ARG A 102 -11.41 -4.81 14.36
CA ARG A 102 -10.67 -5.82 13.58
C ARG A 102 -11.32 -6.06 12.21
N ASN A 103 -12.64 -6.17 12.15
CA ASN A 103 -13.36 -6.39 10.90
C ASN A 103 -13.20 -5.18 9.96
N ASP A 104 -13.27 -3.96 10.49
CA ASP A 104 -13.08 -2.74 9.70
C ASP A 104 -11.64 -2.59 9.20
N ALA A 105 -10.65 -2.93 10.03
CA ALA A 105 -9.26 -3.00 9.59
C ALA A 105 -9.07 -4.07 8.49
N GLY A 106 -9.69 -5.24 8.65
CA GLY A 106 -9.68 -6.30 7.64
C GLY A 106 -10.32 -5.87 6.31
N ARG A 107 -11.45 -5.16 6.35
CA ARG A 107 -12.09 -4.57 5.16
C ARG A 107 -11.16 -3.59 4.45
N ARG A 108 -10.54 -2.65 5.19
CA ARG A 108 -9.59 -1.66 4.63
C ARG A 108 -8.40 -2.34 3.95
N VAL A 109 -7.81 -3.35 4.59
CA VAL A 109 -6.70 -4.11 4.00
C VAL A 109 -7.17 -4.87 2.76
N GLY A 110 -8.35 -5.49 2.80
CA GLY A 110 -8.93 -6.18 1.63
C GLY A 110 -9.19 -5.25 0.45
N ASP A 111 -9.71 -4.05 0.69
CA ASP A 111 -9.96 -3.06 -0.36
C ASP A 111 -8.66 -2.49 -0.94
N LEU A 112 -7.66 -2.24 -0.09
CA LEU A 112 -6.31 -1.87 -0.55
C LEU A 112 -5.69 -2.99 -1.39
N GLY A 113 -5.82 -4.25 -0.97
CA GLY A 113 -5.38 -5.43 -1.72
C GLY A 113 -6.00 -5.48 -3.12
N LYS A 114 -7.34 -5.36 -3.22
CA LYS A 114 -8.04 -5.32 -4.52
C LYS A 114 -7.54 -4.18 -5.41
N ARG A 115 -7.30 -2.99 -4.85
CA ARG A 115 -6.79 -1.83 -5.60
C ARG A 115 -5.36 -2.07 -6.09
N LEU A 116 -4.51 -2.68 -5.26
CA LEU A 116 -3.16 -3.07 -5.63
C LEU A 116 -3.16 -4.15 -6.72
N ASP A 117 -4.03 -5.15 -6.62
CA ASP A 117 -4.19 -6.18 -7.67
C ASP A 117 -4.63 -5.57 -9.00
N LEU A 118 -5.60 -4.66 -8.98
CA LEU A 118 -6.03 -3.95 -10.19
C LEU A 118 -4.91 -3.09 -10.76
N ALA A 119 -4.13 -2.39 -9.91
CA ALA A 119 -2.98 -1.63 -10.35
C ALA A 119 -1.89 -2.53 -10.94
N ALA A 120 -1.58 -3.65 -10.28
CA ALA A 120 -0.60 -4.63 -10.71
C ALA A 120 -0.96 -5.27 -12.06
N ARG A 121 -2.26 -5.49 -12.34
CA ARG A 121 -2.74 -5.97 -13.64
C ARG A 121 -2.69 -4.90 -14.74
N ARG A 122 -2.86 -3.62 -14.40
CA ARG A 122 -2.77 -2.51 -15.36
C ARG A 122 -1.34 -2.19 -15.80
N VAL A 123 -0.34 -2.50 -14.98
CA VAL A 123 1.08 -2.29 -15.33
C VAL A 123 1.49 -3.10 -16.58
N PRO A 124 1.29 -4.43 -16.68
CA PRO A 124 1.65 -5.19 -17.87
C PRO A 124 0.83 -4.76 -19.09
N GLU A 125 -0.44 -4.36 -18.92
CA GLU A 125 -1.24 -3.80 -20.02
C GLU A 125 -0.63 -2.48 -20.55
N ARG A 126 -0.18 -1.58 -19.65
CA ARG A 126 0.52 -0.36 -20.06
C ARG A 126 1.85 -0.66 -20.72
N VAL A 127 2.63 -1.60 -20.19
CA VAL A 127 3.89 -2.05 -20.81
C VAL A 127 3.63 -2.63 -22.20
N ALA A 128 2.59 -3.45 -22.38
CA ALA A 128 2.18 -3.99 -23.67
C ALA A 128 1.68 -2.89 -24.63
N GLN A 129 0.98 -1.86 -24.13
CA GLN A 129 0.57 -0.72 -24.95
C GLN A 129 1.77 0.16 -25.35
N HIS A 130 2.76 0.34 -24.48
CA HIS A 130 4.02 1.00 -24.82
C HIS A 130 4.91 0.14 -25.74
N ALA A 131 4.67 -1.17 -25.82
CA ALA A 131 5.20 -2.04 -26.87
C ALA A 131 4.60 -1.76 -28.27
N ARG A 132 3.78 -0.70 -28.44
CA ARG A 132 3.52 -0.10 -29.76
C ARG A 132 4.78 0.47 -30.42
N LEU A 133 5.86 0.68 -29.67
CA LEU A 133 7.17 1.05 -30.21
C LEU A 133 7.68 0.05 -31.27
N PRO A 134 7.71 -1.28 -31.01
CA PRO A 134 7.98 -2.30 -32.02
C PRO A 134 7.15 -2.15 -33.30
N ALA A 135 5.82 -2.03 -33.18
CA ALA A 135 4.94 -1.90 -34.34
C ALA A 135 5.14 -0.58 -35.11
N LEU A 136 5.58 0.49 -34.44
CA LEU A 136 5.94 1.75 -35.08
C LEU A 136 7.30 1.64 -35.79
N GLN A 137 8.27 0.97 -35.14
CA GLN A 137 9.58 0.68 -35.67
C GLN A 137 9.48 -0.17 -36.95
N ASP A 138 8.64 -1.21 -36.94
CA ASP A 138 8.41 -2.06 -38.11
C ASP A 138 7.80 -1.28 -39.27
N ARG A 139 6.81 -0.43 -38.99
CA ARG A 139 6.20 0.45 -40.01
C ARG A 139 7.22 1.44 -40.59
N MET A 140 8.05 2.06 -39.74
CA MET A 140 9.12 2.96 -40.17
C MET A 140 10.14 2.22 -41.05
N ASN A 141 10.62 1.05 -40.61
CA ASN A 141 11.56 0.21 -41.33
C ASN A 141 11.00 -0.19 -42.70
N ASN A 142 9.73 -0.61 -42.76
CA ASN A 142 9.09 -1.01 -44.01
C ASN A 142 8.89 0.17 -44.96
N CYS A 143 8.56 1.36 -44.46
CA CYS A 143 8.48 2.58 -45.26
C CYS A 143 9.86 2.96 -45.82
N ALA A 144 10.91 2.91 -44.99
CA ALA A 144 12.27 3.18 -45.41
C ALA A 144 12.76 2.20 -46.48
N LYS A 145 12.49 0.89 -46.32
CA LYS A 145 12.80 -0.15 -47.32
C LYS A 145 12.12 0.14 -48.66
N ARG A 146 10.81 0.36 -48.66
CA ARG A 146 10.05 0.68 -49.89
C ARG A 146 10.57 1.94 -50.58
N ARG A 147 10.94 2.96 -49.81
CA ARG A 147 11.51 4.19 -50.37
C ARG A 147 12.85 3.94 -51.06
N LEU A 148 13.75 3.17 -50.43
CA LEU A 148 15.03 2.79 -51.04
C LEU A 148 14.82 1.93 -52.30
N GLU A 149 13.87 1.00 -52.29
CA GLU A 149 13.49 0.21 -53.46
C GLU A 149 12.96 1.09 -54.61
N HIS A 150 12.14 2.09 -54.32
CA HIS A 150 11.65 3.02 -55.34
C HIS A 150 12.78 3.87 -55.94
N GLU A 151 13.67 4.42 -55.12
CA GLU A 151 14.78 5.23 -55.61
C GLU A 151 15.81 4.39 -56.40
N THR A 152 16.09 3.16 -55.96
CA THR A 152 16.96 2.24 -56.72
C THR A 152 16.36 1.87 -58.08
N ASN A 153 15.08 1.53 -58.12
CA ASN A 153 14.38 1.28 -59.39
C ASN A 153 14.38 2.51 -60.31
N ARG A 154 14.24 3.72 -59.74
CA ARG A 154 14.33 4.97 -60.49
C ARG A 154 15.71 5.18 -61.07
N LEU A 155 16.78 4.96 -60.29
CA LEU A 155 18.16 5.05 -60.76
C LEU A 155 18.44 4.05 -61.89
N VAL A 156 17.99 2.80 -61.74
CA VAL A 156 18.10 1.77 -62.79
C VAL A 156 17.37 2.20 -64.06
N GLY A 157 16.18 2.80 -63.94
CA GLY A 157 15.43 3.34 -65.08
C GLY A 157 16.15 4.48 -65.79
N LEU A 158 16.71 5.42 -65.02
CA LEU A 158 17.50 6.54 -65.54
C LEU A 158 18.79 6.06 -66.23
N ASP A 159 19.45 5.03 -65.70
CA ASP A 159 20.63 4.45 -66.32
C ASP A 159 20.30 3.76 -67.66
N LYS A 160 19.19 3.01 -67.72
CA LYS A 160 18.68 2.46 -68.98
C LYS A 160 18.39 3.54 -70.01
N LEU A 161 17.78 4.66 -69.58
CA LEU A 161 17.49 5.80 -70.45
C LEU A 161 18.77 6.46 -70.95
N ARG A 162 19.75 6.68 -70.06
CA ARG A 162 21.09 7.17 -70.42
C ARG A 162 21.73 6.26 -71.48
N LEU A 163 21.72 4.95 -71.25
CA LEU A 163 22.27 3.99 -72.20
C LEU A 163 21.50 3.97 -73.53
N SER A 164 20.20 4.24 -73.56
CA SER A 164 19.43 4.31 -74.81
C SER A 164 19.71 5.57 -75.63
N LEU A 165 20.02 6.68 -74.96
CA LEU A 165 20.35 7.96 -75.59
C LEU A 165 21.83 8.09 -75.94
N ASN A 166 22.67 7.12 -75.54
CA ASN A 166 24.09 7.11 -75.86
C ASN A 166 24.30 6.75 -77.34
N PRO A 167 24.79 7.70 -78.16
CA PRO A 167 24.96 7.50 -79.60
C PRO A 167 26.12 6.53 -79.94
N GLU A 168 26.99 6.24 -78.98
CA GLU A 168 28.15 5.34 -79.13
C GLU A 168 27.83 3.87 -78.82
N ARG A 169 26.64 3.59 -78.28
CA ARG A 169 26.25 2.22 -77.90
C ARG A 169 26.22 1.22 -79.06
N PRO A 170 25.82 1.61 -80.30
CA PRO A 170 25.98 0.73 -81.46
C PRO A 170 27.46 0.35 -81.70
N LEU A 171 28.41 1.27 -81.46
CA LEU A 171 29.84 1.00 -81.60
C LEU A 171 30.32 -0.03 -80.57
N GLU A 172 29.77 -0.01 -79.36
CA GLU A 172 30.08 -0.98 -78.30
C GLU A 172 29.61 -2.41 -78.61
N LEU A 173 28.54 -2.54 -79.40
CA LEU A 173 27.92 -3.81 -79.80
C LEU A 173 28.54 -4.40 -81.09
N GLY A 174 29.57 -3.76 -81.65
CA GLY A 174 30.30 -4.23 -82.84
C GLY A 174 29.82 -3.68 -84.18
N PHE A 175 28.92 -2.68 -84.17
CA PHE A 175 28.53 -1.97 -85.39
C PHE A 175 29.53 -0.84 -85.70
N ALA A 176 29.74 -0.54 -86.98
CA ALA A 176 30.58 0.57 -87.43
C ALA A 176 29.71 1.77 -87.82
N LEU A 177 30.12 2.98 -87.42
CA LEU A 177 29.45 4.20 -87.84
C LEU A 177 30.13 4.74 -89.11
N VAL A 178 29.37 4.76 -90.20
CA VAL A 178 29.84 5.02 -91.56
C VAL A 178 29.71 6.51 -91.88
N ARG A 179 30.84 7.23 -92.01
CA ARG A 179 30.90 8.67 -92.33
C ARG A 179 31.38 8.93 -93.74
N LYS A 180 30.63 9.73 -94.51
CA LYS A 180 31.01 10.16 -95.86
C LYS A 180 32.18 11.16 -95.82
N ALA A 181 32.76 11.44 -96.99
CA ALA A 181 33.82 12.44 -97.14
C ALA A 181 33.43 13.84 -96.61
N ASP A 182 32.14 14.18 -96.64
CA ASP A 182 31.58 15.44 -96.15
C ASP A 182 31.31 15.47 -94.63
N GLY A 183 31.65 14.39 -93.90
CA GLY A 183 31.45 14.26 -92.45
C GLY A 183 30.03 13.88 -92.02
N THR A 184 29.10 13.68 -92.97
CA THR A 184 27.73 13.23 -92.72
C THR A 184 27.66 11.70 -92.50
N ILE A 185 26.72 11.23 -91.69
CA ILE A 185 26.56 9.81 -91.35
C ILE A 185 25.60 9.17 -92.36
N ALA A 186 26.02 8.08 -93.01
CA ALA A 186 25.16 7.31 -93.90
C ALA A 186 24.22 6.41 -93.07
N ARG A 187 22.91 6.55 -93.26
CA ARG A 187 21.88 5.83 -92.48
C ARG A 187 21.33 4.60 -93.22
N SER A 188 21.50 4.55 -94.53
CA SER A 188 21.08 3.42 -95.36
C SER A 188 22.11 3.12 -96.46
N ALA A 189 22.11 1.88 -96.97
CA ALA A 189 23.00 1.47 -98.05
C ALA A 189 22.72 2.23 -99.37
N GLY A 190 21.48 2.71 -99.56
CA GLY A 190 21.10 3.50 -100.74
C GLY A 190 21.59 4.94 -100.73
N ASP A 191 22.09 5.43 -99.59
CA ASP A 191 22.66 6.78 -99.49
C ASP A 191 24.10 6.84 -100.02
N LEU A 192 24.71 5.71 -100.37
CA LEU A 192 26.13 5.59 -100.69
C LEU A 192 26.32 5.21 -102.17
N ALA A 193 27.21 5.91 -102.87
CA ALA A 193 27.51 5.64 -104.28
C ALA A 193 28.70 4.68 -104.43
N SER A 194 28.68 3.85 -105.49
CA SER A 194 29.82 3.00 -105.83
C SER A 194 31.04 3.85 -106.19
N GLY A 195 32.17 3.58 -105.54
CA GLY A 195 33.41 4.35 -105.64
C GLY A 195 33.59 5.46 -104.58
N GLU A 196 32.61 5.67 -103.69
CA GLU A 196 32.69 6.71 -102.65
C GLU A 196 33.67 6.30 -101.52
N ARG A 197 34.52 7.25 -101.08
CA ARG A 197 35.43 7.07 -99.93
C ARG A 197 34.69 7.38 -98.63
N VAL A 198 34.78 6.45 -97.68
CA VAL A 198 33.98 6.50 -96.47
C VAL A 198 34.84 6.08 -95.27
N SER A 199 34.72 6.81 -94.17
CA SER A 199 35.45 6.51 -92.94
C SER A 199 34.56 5.70 -91.99
N LEU A 200 35.05 4.53 -91.58
CA LEU A 200 34.38 3.63 -90.66
C LEU A 200 34.93 3.88 -89.25
N LYS A 201 34.08 4.43 -88.37
CA LYS A 201 34.40 4.57 -86.95
C LYS A 201 33.97 3.32 -86.21
N PHE A 202 34.91 2.62 -85.58
CA PHE A 202 34.66 1.51 -84.68
C PHE A 202 34.83 1.97 -83.23
N LYS A 203 34.52 1.10 -82.26
CA LYS A 203 34.76 1.36 -80.83
C LYS A 203 36.19 1.81 -80.53
N ALA A 204 37.16 1.24 -81.23
CA ALA A 204 38.58 1.57 -81.10
C ALA A 204 39.19 1.79 -82.50
N GLY A 205 39.33 3.07 -82.87
CA GLY A 205 39.96 3.49 -84.12
C GLY A 205 38.98 3.80 -85.25
N GLU A 206 39.47 4.64 -86.18
CA GLU A 206 38.81 4.99 -87.43
C GLU A 206 39.64 4.39 -88.58
N ARG A 207 38.96 3.87 -89.61
CA ARG A 207 39.62 3.28 -90.78
C ARG A 207 38.89 3.65 -92.05
N ASP A 208 39.65 4.06 -93.07
CA ASP A 208 39.10 4.43 -94.36
C ASP A 208 38.78 3.20 -95.21
N ALA A 209 37.64 3.25 -95.90
CA ALA A 209 37.16 2.22 -96.81
C ALA A 209 36.63 2.87 -98.11
N VAL A 210 36.66 2.13 -99.20
CA VAL A 210 36.05 2.51 -100.48
C VAL A 210 34.91 1.52 -100.73
N ILE A 211 33.72 2.02 -101.07
CA ILE A 211 32.55 1.18 -101.34
C ILE A 211 32.63 0.72 -102.78
N ASP A 212 32.81 -0.59 -102.99
CA ASP A 212 32.89 -1.20 -104.32
C ASP A 212 31.72 -2.17 -104.53
N GLY A 213 30.90 -1.96 -105.58
CA GLY A 213 29.86 -2.90 -106.00
C GLY A 213 28.60 -2.27 -106.60
N GLU A 214 28.16 -2.80 -107.73
CA GLU A 214 26.82 -2.61 -108.31
C GLU A 214 25.74 -2.88 -107.25
N SER A 215 24.70 -2.05 -107.24
CA SER A 215 23.56 -2.16 -106.33
C SER A 215 22.80 -3.47 -106.54
N SER A 216 23.29 -4.56 -105.96
CA SER A 216 22.49 -5.77 -105.77
C SER A 216 21.33 -5.39 -104.86
N GLY A 217 20.15 -5.29 -105.47
CA GLY A 217 18.90 -4.90 -104.81
C GLY A 217 18.67 -5.73 -103.56
N VAL A 218 18.88 -5.10 -102.41
CA VAL A 218 18.39 -5.63 -101.14
C VAL A 218 16.91 -5.27 -101.07
N VAL A 219 16.10 -6.29 -101.28
CA VAL A 219 14.66 -6.33 -101.02
C VAL A 219 14.38 -5.69 -99.65
N PRO A 220 13.45 -4.73 -99.53
CA PRO A 220 13.08 -4.20 -98.23
C PRO A 220 12.56 -5.35 -97.36
N PRO A 221 13.02 -5.49 -96.09
CA PRO A 221 12.52 -6.54 -95.22
C PRO A 221 11.00 -6.41 -95.07
N PRO A 222 10.24 -7.54 -95.09
CA PRO A 222 8.79 -7.50 -95.00
C PRO A 222 8.38 -6.78 -93.71
N GLN A 223 7.46 -5.81 -93.84
CA GLN A 223 6.86 -5.15 -92.68
C GLN A 223 6.26 -6.22 -91.75
N PRO A 224 6.64 -6.25 -90.46
CA PRO A 224 6.02 -7.16 -89.51
C PRO A 224 4.52 -6.83 -89.43
N ALA A 225 3.68 -7.85 -89.60
CA ALA A 225 2.24 -7.70 -89.41
C ALA A 225 1.94 -7.11 -88.02
N PRO A 226 0.97 -6.19 -87.90
CA PRO A 226 0.62 -5.60 -86.61
C PRO A 226 0.22 -6.71 -85.62
N PRO A 227 0.73 -6.70 -84.37
CA PRO A 227 0.38 -7.70 -83.39
C PRO A 227 -1.14 -7.66 -83.11
N PRO A 228 -1.78 -8.82 -82.90
CA PRO A 228 -3.21 -8.88 -82.64
C PRO A 228 -3.55 -8.07 -81.38
N ARG A 229 -4.58 -7.24 -81.49
CA ARG A 229 -5.10 -6.41 -80.40
C ARG A 229 -5.43 -7.31 -79.20
N PRO A 230 -4.88 -7.07 -78.00
CA PRO A 230 -5.24 -7.86 -76.83
C PRO A 230 -6.73 -7.68 -76.55
N THR A 231 -7.45 -8.80 -76.45
CA THR A 231 -8.85 -8.83 -76.02
C THR A 231 -8.97 -8.17 -74.64
N PRO A 232 -9.96 -7.28 -74.42
CA PRO A 232 -10.11 -6.60 -73.14
C PRO A 232 -10.33 -7.62 -72.02
N ARG A 233 -9.46 -7.60 -71.01
CA ARG A 233 -9.68 -8.35 -69.78
C ARG A 233 -10.99 -7.87 -69.14
N PRO A 234 -11.87 -8.76 -68.66
CA PRO A 234 -13.07 -8.37 -67.95
C PRO A 234 -12.70 -7.54 -66.71
N LYS A 235 -13.40 -6.42 -66.52
CA LYS A 235 -13.31 -5.59 -65.31
C LYS A 235 -13.54 -6.49 -64.09
N PRO A 236 -12.66 -6.46 -63.08
CA PRO A 236 -12.99 -7.02 -61.78
C PRO A 236 -14.23 -6.32 -61.24
N ALA A 237 -15.21 -7.10 -60.76
CA ALA A 237 -16.34 -6.59 -60.02
C ALA A 237 -15.82 -5.75 -58.85
N ALA A 238 -16.38 -4.55 -58.69
CA ALA A 238 -16.14 -3.72 -57.53
C ALA A 238 -16.67 -4.46 -56.29
N SER A 239 -15.78 -5.05 -55.50
CA SER A 239 -16.11 -5.38 -54.11
C SER A 239 -16.07 -4.08 -53.31
N THR A 240 -17.25 -3.51 -53.12
CA THR A 240 -17.51 -2.45 -52.15
C THR A 240 -17.36 -3.07 -50.76
N ASP A 241 -16.13 -3.13 -50.26
CA ASP A 241 -15.84 -3.47 -48.87
C ASP A 241 -14.75 -2.53 -48.35
N GLN A 242 -15.04 -1.24 -48.41
CA GLN A 242 -14.41 -0.23 -47.55
C GLN A 242 -15.26 -0.11 -46.29
N GLY A 243 -15.14 -1.12 -45.43
CA GLY A 243 -15.60 -1.08 -44.05
C GLY A 243 -14.71 -0.14 -43.22
N SER A 244 -15.34 0.89 -42.68
CA SER A 244 -15.05 1.57 -41.41
C SER A 244 -13.65 1.46 -40.79
N LEU A 245 -12.94 2.60 -40.74
CA LEU A 245 -11.96 2.95 -39.71
C LEU A 245 -12.27 4.40 -39.28
N PHE A 246 -13.25 4.62 -38.39
CA PHE A 246 -13.04 4.80 -36.94
C PHE A 246 -12.01 3.90 -36.25
#